data_AF-A0A2U0DPY7-F1
#
_entry.id   AF-A0A2U0DPY7-F1
#
_cell.length_a   1.000
_cell.length_b   1.000
_cell.length_c   1.000
_cell.angle_alpha   90.00
_cell.angle_beta   90.00
_cell.angle_gamma   90.00
#
_symmetry.space_group_name_H-M   'P 1'
#
loop_
_entity.id
_entity.type
_entity.pdbx_description
1 polymer ?
#
loop_
_entity_poly.entity_id
_entity_poly.type
_entity_poly.pdbx_seq_one_letter_code
_entity_poly.pdbx_strand_id
1 'polypeptide(L)'
;MKKFLSIFLLLFLFSQSFSQELLATVQVNSQQLGGSNQSAYKALEKSLRDFINNTSWTGKRLQNFEKIKSNFAIVISERDGNRFRGSIVVQAVRPVFNTTYESPLLNLQDTRFSFDYVENENLIFNERQFSGKNLIDVISFYVYVILGMDADSFQSMAGTQWYQKAQQIAQNGESQNTYDGWKQINEPRSRSILIKEIMSPNWSQLRATIYSYHRAGLDNLFNQDQSQGKKVIFDALMQLKQYENSFQQAYFFNLFMDSKADEIFNIFNSGNNGGIVLGDLKNEMIILSPKNTEARWNKWKQ
;
A
#
# COMPACT_ATOMS: atom_id res chain seq x y z
N MET A 1 23.80 -39.10 4.27
CA MET A 1 23.00 -38.55 5.40
C MET A 1 23.42 -37.13 5.79
N LYS A 2 24.69 -36.84 6.11
CA LYS A 2 25.14 -35.47 6.47
C LYS A 2 24.83 -34.39 5.40
N LYS A 3 24.99 -34.71 4.11
CA LYS A 3 24.65 -33.80 2.98
C LYS A 3 23.14 -33.50 2.87
N PHE A 4 22.28 -34.49 3.13
CA PHE A 4 20.82 -34.30 3.14
C PHE A 4 20.37 -33.48 4.36
N LEU A 5 21.03 -33.65 5.51
CA LEU A 5 20.75 -32.86 6.72
C LEU A 5 21.15 -31.38 6.54
N SER A 6 22.28 -31.10 5.88
CA SER A 6 22.68 -29.72 5.55
C SER A 6 21.73 -29.04 4.56
N ILE A 7 21.22 -29.77 3.56
CA ILE A 7 20.21 -29.26 2.61
C ILE A 7 18.89 -28.96 3.34
N PHE A 8 18.46 -29.86 4.23
CA PHE A 8 17.26 -29.66 5.05
C PHE A 8 17.39 -28.47 6.00
N LEU A 9 18.58 -28.27 6.61
CA LEU A 9 18.85 -27.13 7.49
C LEU A 9 18.92 -25.80 6.71
N LEU A 10 19.47 -25.80 5.48
CA LEU A 10 19.48 -24.64 4.59
C LEU A 10 18.07 -24.24 4.16
N LEU A 11 17.18 -25.20 3.91
CA LEU A 11 15.78 -24.94 3.56
C LEU A 11 15.00 -24.26 4.71
N PHE A 12 15.35 -24.55 5.97
CA PHE A 12 14.76 -23.89 7.14
C PHE A 12 15.28 -22.46 7.38
N LEU A 13 16.47 -22.12 6.87
CA LEU A 13 17.00 -20.75 6.99
C LEU A 13 16.36 -19.78 5.99
N PHE A 14 15.79 -20.28 4.88
CA PHE A 14 15.13 -19.46 3.86
C PHE A 14 13.64 -19.18 4.13
N SER A 15 13.04 -19.72 5.20
CA SER A 15 11.65 -19.43 5.56
C SER A 15 11.48 -18.19 6.45
N GLN A 16 12.46 -17.30 6.49
CA GLN A 16 12.30 -16.00 7.14
C GLN A 16 11.41 -15.13 6.27
N SER A 17 10.10 -15.26 6.45
CA SER A 17 9.12 -14.40 5.80
C SER A 17 9.43 -12.96 6.20
N PHE A 18 9.80 -12.10 5.23
CA PHE A 18 9.97 -10.67 5.46
C PHE A 18 8.60 -10.08 5.72
N SER A 19 8.26 -10.01 6.99
CA SER A 19 7.16 -9.22 7.47
C SER A 19 7.69 -8.30 8.53
N GLN A 20 7.28 -7.04 8.43
CA GLN A 20 7.65 -5.97 9.33
C GLN A 20 6.42 -5.60 10.17
N GLU A 21 6.62 -4.97 11.32
CA GLU A 21 5.54 -4.35 12.07
C GLU A 21 5.40 -2.89 11.59
N LEU A 22 4.32 -2.20 11.96
CA LEU A 22 4.08 -0.83 11.51
C LEU A 22 4.54 0.19 12.55
N LEU A 23 5.05 1.31 12.04
CA LEU A 23 5.21 2.56 12.77
C LEU A 23 4.22 3.56 12.16
N ALA A 24 3.01 3.60 12.73
CA ALA A 24 1.89 4.36 12.20
C ALA A 24 1.71 5.70 12.93
N THR A 25 1.62 6.78 12.16
CA THR A 25 1.03 8.04 12.61
C THR A 25 -0.45 8.08 12.25
N VAL A 26 -1.27 8.65 13.13
CA VAL A 26 -2.70 8.83 12.90
C VAL A 26 -3.03 10.29 13.11
N GLN A 27 -3.81 10.87 12.21
CA GLN A 27 -4.39 12.20 12.40
C GLN A 27 -5.90 12.14 12.20
N VAL A 28 -6.66 12.78 13.08
CA VAL A 28 -8.11 12.91 12.95
C VAL A 28 -8.48 14.38 12.80
N ASN A 29 -8.95 14.75 11.61
CA ASN A 29 -9.44 16.10 11.33
C ASN A 29 -10.98 16.11 11.39
N SER A 30 -11.53 16.96 12.25
CA SER A 30 -12.97 17.18 12.42
C SER A 30 -13.38 18.65 12.23
N GLN A 31 -12.55 19.46 11.56
CA GLN A 31 -12.78 20.90 11.37
C GLN A 31 -14.13 21.20 10.71
N GLN A 32 -14.63 20.30 9.84
CA GLN A 32 -15.91 20.45 9.15
C GLN A 32 -17.13 20.42 10.08
N LEU A 33 -17.01 19.84 11.29
CA LEU A 33 -18.13 19.67 12.23
C LEU A 33 -18.34 20.87 13.16
N GLY A 34 -17.44 21.85 13.16
CA GLY A 34 -17.43 22.93 14.16
C GLY A 34 -16.92 22.45 15.54
N GLY A 35 -16.52 23.40 16.39
CA GLY A 35 -15.66 23.18 17.57
C GLY A 35 -16.19 22.33 18.75
N SER A 36 -17.27 21.55 18.61
CA SER A 36 -17.76 20.66 19.68
C SER A 36 -17.02 19.31 19.71
N ASN A 37 -16.89 18.71 20.89
CA ASN A 37 -16.31 17.37 21.12
C ASN A 37 -14.87 17.14 20.62
N GLN A 38 -14.03 18.18 20.61
CA GLN A 38 -12.62 18.08 20.22
C GLN A 38 -11.81 17.08 21.07
N SER A 39 -12.18 16.86 22.33
CA SER A 39 -11.61 15.82 23.19
C SER A 39 -11.85 14.41 22.65
N ALA A 40 -13.06 14.14 22.14
CA ALA A 40 -13.44 12.85 21.59
C ALA A 40 -12.59 12.45 20.37
N TYR A 41 -12.33 13.41 19.48
CA TYR A 41 -11.53 13.17 18.28
C TYR A 41 -10.05 12.96 18.60
N LYS A 42 -9.50 13.69 19.59
CA LYS A 42 -8.15 13.44 20.11
C LYS A 42 -8.04 12.07 20.78
N ALA A 43 -9.10 11.65 21.50
CA ALA A 43 -9.17 10.31 22.06
C ALA A 43 -9.20 9.23 20.97
N LEU A 44 -10.03 9.40 19.92
CA LEU A 44 -10.07 8.50 18.77
C LEU A 44 -8.70 8.40 18.08
N GLU A 45 -8.04 9.54 17.82
CA GLU A 45 -6.70 9.58 17.22
C GLU A 45 -5.69 8.77 18.04
N LYS A 46 -5.68 8.98 19.37
CA LYS A 46 -4.81 8.24 20.28
C LYS A 46 -5.15 6.75 20.30
N SER A 47 -6.42 6.38 20.42
CA SER A 47 -6.87 4.99 20.45
C SER A 47 -6.48 4.24 19.18
N LEU A 48 -6.65 4.87 18.00
CA LEU A 48 -6.24 4.29 16.73
C LEU A 48 -4.73 4.14 16.61
N ARG A 49 -3.97 5.17 17.01
CA ARG A 49 -2.50 5.09 17.00
C ARG A 49 -2.00 3.98 17.90
N ASP A 50 -2.55 3.87 19.12
CA ASP A 50 -2.16 2.85 20.07
C ASP A 50 -2.58 1.46 19.57
N PHE A 51 -3.79 1.34 19.00
CA PHE A 51 -4.27 0.10 18.38
C PHE A 51 -3.33 -0.39 17.27
N ILE A 52 -2.99 0.47 16.29
CA ILE A 52 -2.16 0.05 15.16
C ILE A 52 -0.74 -0.32 15.62
N ASN A 53 -0.13 0.50 16.48
CA ASN A 53 1.28 0.32 16.87
C ASN A 53 1.52 -0.74 17.95
N ASN A 54 0.51 -1.06 18.77
CA ASN A 54 0.62 -2.06 19.84
C ASN A 54 -0.01 -3.41 19.49
N THR A 55 -0.76 -3.49 18.39
CA THR A 55 -1.21 -4.78 17.85
C THR A 55 -0.04 -5.50 17.19
N SER A 56 0.13 -6.78 17.51
CA SER A 56 1.12 -7.65 16.88
C SER A 56 0.54 -8.25 15.59
N TRP A 57 0.80 -7.62 14.45
CA TRP A 57 0.22 -8.03 13.16
C TRP A 57 0.91 -9.25 12.56
N THR A 58 2.20 -9.40 12.86
CA THR A 58 3.07 -10.42 12.26
C THR A 58 3.62 -11.41 13.27
N GLY A 59 3.50 -11.10 14.57
CA GLY A 59 4.06 -11.89 15.66
C GLY A 59 5.54 -11.56 15.95
N LYS A 60 6.14 -10.62 15.23
CA LYS A 60 7.55 -10.28 15.37
C LYS A 60 7.76 -9.13 16.34
N ARG A 61 8.92 -9.14 16.99
CA ARG A 61 9.40 -8.03 17.82
C ARG A 61 10.50 -7.31 17.04
N LEU A 62 10.25 -6.05 16.69
CA LEU A 62 11.11 -5.25 15.84
C LEU A 62 11.40 -3.90 16.48
N GLN A 63 12.58 -3.36 16.19
CA GLN A 63 12.94 -2.00 16.56
C GLN A 63 12.23 -0.99 15.65
N ASN A 64 12.05 0.25 16.12
CA ASN A 64 11.27 1.25 15.37
C ASN A 64 11.83 1.55 13.97
N PHE A 65 13.14 1.41 13.74
CA PHE A 65 13.73 1.61 12.41
C PHE A 65 13.48 0.44 11.45
N GLU A 66 13.10 -0.73 11.95
CA GLU A 66 12.78 -1.92 11.16
C GLU A 66 11.29 -1.99 10.79
N LYS A 67 10.49 -1.02 11.28
CA LYS A 67 9.04 -0.96 11.08
C LYS A 67 8.68 -0.13 9.85
N ILE A 68 7.58 -0.51 9.20
CA ILE A 68 7.04 0.20 8.04
C ILE A 68 6.46 1.52 8.51
N LYS A 69 6.98 2.63 8.00
CA LYS A 69 6.44 3.96 8.25
C LYS A 69 5.12 4.12 7.49
N SER A 70 4.06 4.44 8.21
CA SER A 70 2.72 4.58 7.66
C SER A 70 1.96 5.73 8.28
N ASN A 71 1.01 6.27 7.53
CA ASN A 71 0.16 7.38 7.96
C ASN A 71 -1.32 7.09 7.66
N PHE A 72 -2.17 7.35 8.65
CA PHE A 72 -3.62 7.23 8.55
C PHE A 72 -4.24 8.58 8.89
N ALA A 73 -4.63 9.34 7.86
CA ALA A 73 -5.29 10.62 8.02
C ALA A 73 -6.79 10.47 7.80
N ILE A 74 -7.58 10.68 8.84
CA ILE A 74 -9.04 10.56 8.83
C ILE A 74 -9.63 11.96 8.83
N VAL A 75 -10.56 12.22 7.91
CA VAL A 75 -11.38 13.43 7.91
C VAL A 75 -12.80 13.04 8.24
N ILE A 76 -13.34 13.54 9.35
CA ILE A 76 -14.71 13.30 9.78
C ILE A 76 -15.58 14.44 9.26
N SER A 77 -16.57 14.10 8.44
CA SER A 77 -17.50 15.04 7.81
C SER A 77 -18.86 15.07 8.51
N GLU A 78 -19.28 13.96 9.13
CA GLU A 78 -20.57 13.85 9.81
C GLU A 78 -20.43 13.05 11.13
N ARG A 79 -21.26 13.39 12.12
CA ARG A 79 -21.42 12.66 13.38
C ARG A 79 -22.89 12.60 13.78
N ASP A 80 -23.38 11.41 14.09
CA ASP A 80 -24.69 11.15 14.69
C ASP A 80 -24.53 10.21 15.90
N GLY A 81 -24.56 10.78 17.11
CA GLY A 81 -24.26 10.06 18.34
C GLY A 81 -22.84 9.45 18.33
N ASN A 82 -22.78 8.11 18.26
CA ASN A 82 -21.55 7.32 18.18
C ASN A 82 -21.21 6.88 16.76
N ARG A 83 -22.01 7.28 15.77
CA ARG A 83 -21.77 6.99 14.36
C ARG A 83 -21.05 8.15 13.69
N PHE A 84 -20.01 7.83 12.95
CA PHE A 84 -19.18 8.78 12.23
C PHE A 84 -19.18 8.44 10.75
N ARG A 85 -19.09 9.47 9.91
CA ARG A 85 -18.84 9.32 8.47
C ARG A 85 -17.77 10.30 8.04
N GLY A 86 -16.97 9.87 7.09
CA GLY A 86 -15.92 10.67 6.52
C GLY A 86 -15.08 9.89 5.51
N SER A 87 -13.81 10.27 5.45
CA SER A 87 -12.83 9.68 4.55
C SER A 87 -11.54 9.35 5.29
N ILE A 88 -10.75 8.46 4.71
CA ILE A 88 -9.43 8.10 5.20
C ILE A 88 -8.41 8.11 4.05
N VAL A 89 -7.25 8.69 4.32
CA VAL A 89 -6.06 8.61 3.47
C VAL A 89 -5.05 7.72 4.16
N VAL A 90 -4.61 6.67 3.46
CA VAL A 90 -3.65 5.70 3.96
C VAL A 90 -2.38 5.77 3.12
N GLN A 91 -1.26 5.98 3.78
CA GLN A 91 0.05 6.09 3.14
C GLN A 91 1.04 5.15 3.80
N ALA A 92 1.94 4.60 3.01
CA ALA A 92 3.08 3.84 3.52
C ALA A 92 4.30 4.06 2.65
N VAL A 93 5.48 4.02 3.26
CA VAL A 93 6.76 4.18 2.59
C VAL A 93 7.73 3.10 3.07
N ARG A 94 8.70 2.79 2.22
CA ARG A 94 9.85 1.93 2.59
C ARG A 94 11.17 2.66 2.37
N PRO A 95 12.21 2.35 3.16
CA PRO A 95 13.56 2.84 2.88
C PRO A 95 14.09 2.24 1.57
N VAL A 96 14.88 3.04 0.86
CA VAL A 96 15.70 2.58 -0.27
C VAL A 96 17.11 2.27 0.22
N PHE A 97 17.60 1.09 -0.14
CA PHE A 97 18.85 0.56 0.40
C PHE A 97 20.03 1.51 0.23
N ASN A 98 20.79 1.71 1.32
CA ASN A 98 21.99 2.57 1.37
C ASN A 98 21.74 4.04 0.96
N THR A 99 20.52 4.55 1.18
CA THR A 99 20.17 5.96 0.95
C THR A 99 19.31 6.50 2.09
N THR A 100 19.09 7.81 2.12
CA THR A 100 18.10 8.46 2.99
C THR A 100 16.72 8.58 2.33
N TYR A 101 16.54 8.04 1.12
CA TYR A 101 15.31 8.17 0.36
C TYR A 101 14.28 7.13 0.80
N GLU A 102 13.03 7.57 0.90
CA GLU A 102 11.88 6.72 1.22
C GLU A 102 10.97 6.64 0.00
N SER A 103 10.81 5.42 -0.50
CA SER A 103 9.97 5.13 -1.65
C SER A 103 8.52 4.97 -1.23
N PRO A 104 7.55 5.64 -1.89
CA PRO A 104 6.13 5.47 -1.58
C PRO A 104 5.64 4.07 -1.98
N LEU A 105 5.16 3.27 -1.02
CA LEU A 105 4.54 1.97 -1.30
C LEU A 105 3.06 2.09 -1.65
N LEU A 106 2.37 2.98 -0.93
CA LEU A 106 0.93 3.12 -0.98
C LEU A 106 0.56 4.59 -0.74
N ASN A 107 -0.37 5.11 -1.54
CA ASN A 107 -1.05 6.38 -1.28
C ASN A 107 -2.50 6.24 -1.74
N LEU A 108 -3.37 5.89 -0.79
CA LEU A 108 -4.75 5.51 -1.06
C LEU A 108 -5.70 6.49 -0.37
N GLN A 109 -6.70 6.97 -1.10
CA GLN A 109 -7.83 7.70 -0.54
C GLN A 109 -9.09 6.83 -0.62
N ASP A 110 -9.77 6.71 0.51
CA ASP A 110 -11.07 6.07 0.64
C ASP A 110 -12.08 7.06 1.21
N THR A 111 -13.05 7.42 0.37
CA THR A 111 -14.10 8.40 0.69
C THR A 111 -15.33 7.77 1.34
N ARG A 112 -15.35 6.44 1.53
CA ARG A 112 -16.49 5.70 2.06
C ARG A 112 -16.14 5.07 3.39
N PHE A 113 -15.81 5.92 4.34
CA PHE A 113 -15.42 5.50 5.68
C PHE A 113 -16.47 5.96 6.71
N SER A 114 -17.41 5.07 6.99
CA SER A 114 -18.36 5.19 8.10
C SER A 114 -18.04 4.16 9.17
N PHE A 115 -18.18 4.52 10.43
CA PHE A 115 -17.88 3.63 11.54
C PHE A 115 -18.61 4.06 12.81
N ASP A 116 -18.73 3.13 13.75
CA ASP A 116 -19.20 3.43 15.09
C ASP A 116 -18.00 3.47 16.05
N TYR A 117 -17.98 4.44 16.96
CA TYR A 117 -16.92 4.58 17.97
C TYR A 117 -17.49 5.10 19.29
N VAL A 118 -17.06 4.49 20.38
CA VAL A 118 -17.36 4.93 21.75
C VAL A 118 -16.08 5.39 22.42
N GLU A 119 -16.11 6.58 23.03
CA GLU A 119 -14.93 7.15 23.67
C GLU A 119 -14.35 6.22 24.75
N ASN A 120 -13.03 6.06 24.72
CA ASN A 120 -12.26 5.20 25.63
C ASN A 120 -12.55 3.70 25.51
N GLU A 121 -13.24 3.26 24.45
CA GLU A 121 -13.36 1.84 24.20
C GLU A 121 -12.01 1.21 23.82
N ASN A 122 -11.80 -0.02 24.27
CA ASN A 122 -10.61 -0.75 23.89
C ASN A 122 -10.77 -1.31 22.47
N LEU A 123 -9.90 -0.91 21.56
CA LEU A 123 -9.89 -1.40 20.19
C LEU A 123 -9.10 -2.73 20.15
N ILE A 124 -9.82 -3.83 19.97
CA ILE A 124 -9.24 -5.18 19.89
C ILE A 124 -9.61 -5.79 18.55
N PHE A 125 -8.59 -6.19 17.78
CA PHE A 125 -8.80 -6.88 16.52
C PHE A 125 -9.03 -8.37 16.72
N ASN A 126 -10.02 -8.91 16.01
CA ASN A 126 -10.28 -10.35 15.93
C ASN A 126 -10.22 -10.78 14.47
N GLU A 127 -9.21 -11.56 14.11
CA GLU A 127 -9.04 -12.04 12.72
C GLU A 127 -10.21 -12.90 12.20
N ARG A 128 -10.97 -13.52 13.10
CA ARG A 128 -12.04 -14.47 12.74
C ARG A 128 -13.40 -13.82 12.59
N GLN A 129 -13.59 -12.61 13.12
CA GLN A 129 -14.91 -12.00 13.23
C GLN A 129 -14.83 -10.51 12.96
N PHE A 130 -15.79 -10.02 12.18
CA PHE A 130 -15.99 -8.58 11.99
C PHE A 130 -16.30 -7.91 13.34
N SER A 131 -15.72 -6.74 13.60
CA SER A 131 -15.87 -6.06 14.89
C SER A 131 -17.30 -5.60 15.21
N GLY A 132 -18.14 -5.48 14.18
CA GLY A 132 -19.49 -4.92 14.25
C GLY A 132 -19.52 -3.39 14.28
N LYS A 133 -18.36 -2.72 14.19
CA LYS A 133 -18.22 -1.25 14.26
C LYS A 133 -17.50 -0.63 13.06
N ASN A 134 -16.96 -1.45 12.17
CA ASN A 134 -16.21 -1.08 10.95
C ASN A 134 -14.85 -0.39 11.18
N LEU A 135 -14.69 0.43 12.23
CA LEU A 135 -13.47 1.18 12.51
C LEU A 135 -12.24 0.25 12.54
N ILE A 136 -12.30 -0.77 13.38
CA ILE A 136 -11.22 -1.74 13.57
C ILE A 136 -10.98 -2.54 12.27
N ASP A 137 -12.05 -2.95 11.59
CA ASP A 137 -11.95 -3.79 10.39
C ASP A 137 -11.32 -3.04 9.21
N VAL A 138 -11.71 -1.78 8.96
CA VAL A 138 -11.13 -0.95 7.90
C VAL A 138 -9.65 -0.67 8.16
N ILE A 139 -9.30 -0.31 9.40
CA ILE A 139 -7.90 -0.05 9.76
C ILE A 139 -7.07 -1.32 9.60
N SER A 140 -7.57 -2.46 10.11
CA SER A 140 -6.88 -3.75 9.99
C SER A 140 -6.73 -4.21 8.53
N PHE A 141 -7.74 -3.98 7.69
CA PHE A 141 -7.67 -4.23 6.26
C PHE A 141 -6.50 -3.47 5.63
N TYR A 142 -6.39 -2.16 5.89
CA TYR A 142 -5.32 -1.35 5.32
C TYR A 142 -3.95 -1.68 5.89
N VAL A 143 -3.85 -2.06 7.16
CA VAL A 143 -2.61 -2.58 7.73
C VAL A 143 -2.14 -3.82 6.95
N TYR A 144 -3.03 -4.78 6.68
CA TYR A 144 -2.65 -5.97 5.92
C TYR A 144 -2.35 -5.71 4.44
N VAL A 145 -2.98 -4.71 3.83
CA VAL A 145 -2.60 -4.24 2.49
C VAL A 145 -1.18 -3.65 2.51
N ILE A 146 -0.84 -2.81 3.50
CA ILE A 146 0.51 -2.24 3.66
C ILE A 146 1.56 -3.35 3.83
N LEU A 147 1.29 -4.32 4.71
CA LEU A 147 2.19 -5.46 4.94
C LEU A 147 2.42 -6.28 3.67
N GLY A 148 1.38 -6.47 2.86
CA GLY A 148 1.50 -7.16 1.59
C GLY A 148 2.33 -6.38 0.58
N MET A 149 2.10 -5.07 0.45
CA MET A 149 2.84 -4.21 -0.48
C MET A 149 4.32 -4.12 -0.11
N ASP A 150 4.61 -4.00 1.19
CA ASP A 150 5.98 -3.98 1.70
C ASP A 150 6.70 -5.30 1.36
N ALA A 151 6.09 -6.44 1.69
CA ALA A 151 6.67 -7.75 1.42
C ALA A 151 6.92 -7.98 -0.08
N ASP A 152 5.96 -7.65 -0.94
CA ASP A 152 6.13 -7.75 -2.40
C ASP A 152 7.26 -6.87 -2.94
N SER A 153 7.52 -5.72 -2.29
CA SER A 153 8.60 -4.83 -2.69
C SER A 153 9.99 -5.41 -2.39
N PHE A 154 10.12 -6.32 -1.42
CA PHE A 154 11.38 -6.96 -1.05
C PHE A 154 11.58 -8.34 -1.67
N GLN A 155 10.48 -9.07 -1.92
CA GLN A 155 10.52 -10.39 -2.55
C GLN A 155 9.26 -10.60 -3.38
N SER A 156 9.45 -11.09 -4.62
CA SER A 156 8.35 -11.39 -5.52
C SER A 156 7.27 -12.25 -4.85
N MET A 157 6.03 -11.76 -4.86
CA MET A 157 4.83 -12.42 -4.34
C MET A 157 4.81 -12.73 -2.83
N ALA A 158 5.76 -12.21 -2.04
CA ALA A 158 5.85 -12.49 -0.61
C ALA A 158 4.69 -11.88 0.22
N GLY A 159 3.96 -10.91 -0.33
CA GLY A 159 2.79 -10.29 0.31
C GLY A 159 1.54 -11.15 0.38
N THR A 160 1.52 -12.31 -0.29
CA THR A 160 0.32 -13.13 -0.49
C THR A 160 -0.38 -13.51 0.83
N GLN A 161 0.37 -13.88 1.86
CA GLN A 161 -0.20 -14.23 3.17
C GLN A 161 -0.92 -13.05 3.85
N TRP A 162 -0.44 -11.81 3.65
CA TRP A 162 -1.03 -10.61 4.24
C TRP A 162 -2.28 -10.21 3.47
N TYR A 163 -2.21 -10.29 2.15
CA TYR A 163 -3.38 -10.06 1.30
C TYR A 163 -4.50 -11.07 1.55
N GLN A 164 -4.20 -12.33 1.90
CA GLN A 164 -5.21 -13.30 2.32
C GLN A 164 -5.96 -12.85 3.58
N LYS A 165 -5.24 -12.28 4.57
CA LYS A 165 -5.88 -11.71 5.77
C LYS A 165 -6.75 -10.50 5.41
N ALA A 166 -6.26 -9.59 4.57
CA ALA A 166 -7.07 -8.47 4.06
C ALA A 166 -8.31 -8.94 3.28
N GLN A 167 -8.18 -10.01 2.49
CA GLN A 167 -9.28 -10.60 1.74
C GLN A 167 -10.35 -11.18 2.67
N GLN A 168 -9.94 -11.86 3.76
CA GLN A 168 -10.87 -12.37 4.76
C GLN A 168 -11.64 -11.23 5.45
N ILE A 169 -10.96 -10.13 5.81
CA ILE A 169 -11.61 -8.95 6.40
C ILE A 169 -12.63 -8.35 5.41
N ALA A 170 -12.25 -8.23 4.14
CA ALA A 170 -13.15 -7.71 3.10
C ALA A 170 -14.38 -8.59 2.91
N GLN A 171 -14.23 -9.92 2.91
CA GLN A 171 -15.35 -10.87 2.86
C GLN A 171 -16.29 -10.73 4.07
N ASN A 172 -15.71 -10.62 5.27
CA ASN A 172 -16.47 -10.40 6.49
C ASN A 172 -17.26 -9.08 6.42
N GLY A 173 -16.63 -8.00 5.96
CA GLY A 173 -17.29 -6.70 5.76
C GLY A 173 -18.41 -6.73 4.72
N GLU A 174 -18.20 -7.42 3.58
CA GLU A 174 -19.25 -7.63 2.56
C GLU A 174 -20.47 -8.36 3.15
N SER A 175 -20.25 -9.38 3.99
CA SER A 175 -21.33 -10.18 4.58
C SER A 175 -22.20 -9.42 5.59
N GLN A 176 -21.65 -8.42 6.27
CA GLN A 176 -22.41 -7.63 7.25
C GLN A 176 -23.45 -6.73 6.59
N ASN A 177 -23.24 -6.33 5.34
CA ASN A 177 -24.16 -5.48 4.58
C ASN A 177 -24.62 -4.21 5.33
N THR A 178 -23.77 -3.67 6.22
CA THR A 178 -24.12 -2.55 7.10
C THR A 178 -23.35 -1.28 6.75
N TYR A 179 -22.08 -1.42 6.32
CA TYR A 179 -21.20 -0.29 6.04
C TYR A 179 -20.79 -0.23 4.57
N ASP A 180 -20.63 0.99 4.07
CA ASP A 180 -20.19 1.27 2.71
C ASP A 180 -18.69 0.99 2.50
N GLY A 181 -18.27 0.95 1.24
CA GLY A 181 -16.87 0.78 0.84
C GLY A 181 -16.37 -0.67 0.81
N TRP A 182 -17.15 -1.64 1.30
CA TRP A 182 -16.87 -3.07 1.12
C TRP A 182 -17.41 -3.60 -0.22
N LYS A 183 -18.71 -3.44 -0.48
CA LYS A 183 -19.39 -4.04 -1.64
C LYS A 183 -18.96 -3.44 -3.00
N GLN A 184 -19.16 -4.23 -4.06
CA GLN A 184 -18.77 -3.92 -5.45
C GLN A 184 -19.90 -3.31 -6.30
N ILE A 185 -21.07 -2.99 -5.73
CA ILE A 185 -22.24 -2.65 -6.54
C ILE A 185 -22.04 -1.28 -7.20
N ASN A 186 -21.97 -1.28 -8.54
CA ASN A 186 -21.89 -0.11 -9.43
C ASN A 186 -20.70 0.84 -9.18
N GLU A 187 -19.62 0.35 -8.58
CA GLU A 187 -18.50 1.20 -8.18
C GLU A 187 -17.16 0.60 -8.61
N PRO A 188 -16.29 1.36 -9.32
CA PRO A 188 -14.99 0.84 -9.77
C PRO A 188 -13.96 0.75 -8.64
N ARG A 189 -14.23 1.33 -7.45
CA ARG A 189 -13.27 1.39 -6.34
C ARG A 189 -13.93 1.01 -5.02
N SER A 190 -13.56 -0.15 -4.47
CA SER A 190 -13.92 -0.57 -3.13
C SER A 190 -12.76 -1.35 -2.49
N ARG A 191 -12.79 -1.52 -1.16
CA ARG A 191 -11.78 -2.33 -0.44
C ARG A 191 -11.74 -3.76 -0.98
N SER A 192 -12.90 -4.33 -1.27
CA SER A 192 -12.99 -5.67 -1.85
C SER A 192 -12.49 -5.74 -3.30
N ILE A 193 -12.75 -4.73 -4.13
CA ILE A 193 -12.19 -4.68 -5.49
C ILE A 193 -10.67 -4.64 -5.43
N LEU A 194 -10.11 -3.74 -4.61
CA LEU A 194 -8.67 -3.61 -4.45
C LEU A 194 -8.01 -4.94 -4.13
N ILE A 195 -8.49 -5.63 -3.08
CA ILE A 195 -7.85 -6.86 -2.64
C ILE A 195 -8.08 -8.03 -3.59
N LYS A 196 -9.26 -8.09 -4.26
CA LYS A 196 -9.53 -9.09 -5.31
C LYS A 196 -8.60 -8.89 -6.51
N GLU A 197 -8.34 -7.64 -6.91
CA GLU A 197 -7.40 -7.34 -7.98
C GLU A 197 -5.95 -7.68 -7.60
N ILE A 198 -5.48 -7.27 -6.42
CA ILE A 198 -4.12 -7.61 -5.94
C ILE A 198 -3.91 -9.14 -5.93
N MET A 199 -4.92 -9.90 -5.51
CA MET A 199 -4.84 -11.36 -5.43
C MET A 199 -5.07 -12.07 -6.78
N SER A 200 -5.56 -11.36 -7.80
CA SER A 200 -5.90 -11.96 -9.09
C SER A 200 -4.63 -12.30 -9.89
N PRO A 201 -4.55 -13.50 -10.49
CA PRO A 201 -3.47 -13.85 -11.41
C PRO A 201 -3.33 -12.88 -12.59
N ASN A 202 -4.42 -12.21 -12.98
CA ASN A 202 -4.41 -11.21 -14.05
C ASN A 202 -3.48 -10.03 -13.72
N TRP A 203 -3.30 -9.72 -12.43
CA TRP A 203 -2.43 -8.63 -11.96
C TRP A 203 -1.09 -9.12 -11.40
N SER A 204 -0.73 -10.38 -11.63
CA SER A 204 0.52 -10.97 -11.15
C SER A 204 1.76 -10.26 -11.71
N GLN A 205 1.73 -9.81 -12.97
CA GLN A 205 2.83 -9.01 -13.52
C GLN A 205 3.01 -7.73 -12.72
N LEU A 206 1.94 -7.02 -12.34
CA LEU A 206 2.08 -5.79 -11.57
C LEU A 206 2.78 -6.04 -10.22
N ARG A 207 2.47 -7.15 -9.54
CA ARG A 207 3.19 -7.56 -8.31
C ARG A 207 4.66 -7.89 -8.58
N ALA A 208 4.98 -8.57 -9.68
CA ALA A 208 6.35 -8.84 -10.09
C ALA A 208 7.12 -7.55 -10.46
N THR A 209 6.43 -6.58 -11.07
CA THR A 209 6.95 -5.24 -11.35
C THR A 209 7.22 -4.49 -10.05
N ILE A 210 6.36 -4.57 -9.03
CA ILE A 210 6.62 -3.97 -7.70
C ILE A 210 7.94 -4.49 -7.12
N TYR A 211 8.20 -5.80 -7.15
CA TYR A 211 9.48 -6.36 -6.71
C TYR A 211 10.66 -5.84 -7.54
N SER A 212 10.58 -5.94 -8.87
CA SER A 212 11.69 -5.61 -9.77
C SER A 212 12.02 -4.12 -9.71
N TYR A 213 10.99 -3.27 -9.67
CA TYR A 213 11.09 -1.83 -9.53
C TYR A 213 11.84 -1.44 -8.26
N HIS A 214 11.46 -1.98 -7.10
CA HIS A 214 12.06 -1.58 -5.83
C HIS A 214 13.37 -2.31 -5.55
N ARG A 215 13.34 -3.65 -5.44
CA ARG A 215 14.48 -4.42 -4.96
C ARG A 215 15.60 -4.57 -5.98
N ALA A 216 15.24 -4.78 -7.24
CA ALA A 216 16.23 -4.97 -8.31
C ALA A 216 16.63 -3.64 -8.97
N GLY A 217 15.73 -2.65 -8.98
CA GLY A 217 15.96 -1.33 -9.55
C GLY A 217 16.41 -0.30 -8.53
N LEU A 218 15.47 0.18 -7.73
CA LEU A 218 15.62 1.34 -6.83
C LEU A 218 16.74 1.14 -5.80
N ASP A 219 16.81 -0.04 -5.19
CA ASP A 219 17.85 -0.42 -4.22
C ASP A 219 19.26 -0.51 -4.84
N ASN A 220 19.40 -0.38 -6.18
CA ASN A 220 20.69 -0.33 -6.88
C ASN A 220 21.05 1.07 -7.39
N LEU A 221 20.23 2.11 -7.14
CA LEU A 221 20.51 3.47 -7.60
C LEU A 221 21.53 4.24 -6.75
N PHE A 222 21.93 3.72 -5.60
CA PHE A 222 23.01 4.32 -4.79
C PHE A 222 24.41 4.15 -5.43
N ASN A 223 24.54 3.26 -6.42
CA ASN A 223 25.79 3.03 -7.13
C ASN A 223 26.20 4.25 -7.96
N GLN A 224 27.51 4.43 -8.15
CA GLN A 224 28.06 5.53 -8.96
C GLN A 224 27.53 5.48 -10.41
N ASP A 225 27.47 4.28 -11.00
CA ASP A 225 26.77 4.04 -12.26
C ASP A 225 25.33 3.56 -11.98
N GLN A 226 24.37 4.44 -12.26
CA GLN A 226 22.94 4.16 -12.09
C GLN A 226 22.31 3.48 -13.30
N SER A 227 23.05 3.31 -14.40
CA SER A 227 22.49 2.85 -15.69
C SER A 227 21.81 1.48 -15.56
N GLN A 228 22.41 0.56 -14.83
CA GLN A 228 21.84 -0.78 -14.60
C GLN A 228 20.55 -0.73 -13.78
N GLY A 229 20.54 0.02 -12.67
CA GLY A 229 19.34 0.16 -11.84
C GLY A 229 18.19 0.82 -12.61
N LYS A 230 18.47 1.88 -13.37
CA LYS A 230 17.48 2.52 -14.26
C LYS A 230 16.98 1.59 -15.36
N LYS A 231 17.86 0.75 -15.93
CA LYS A 231 17.48 -0.23 -16.95
C LYS A 231 16.50 -1.26 -16.40
N VAL A 232 16.74 -1.76 -15.19
CA VAL A 232 15.82 -2.68 -14.50
C VAL A 232 14.46 -2.03 -14.26
N ILE A 233 14.44 -0.77 -13.81
CA ILE A 233 13.20 -0.03 -13.60
C ILE A 233 12.46 0.17 -14.93
N PHE A 234 13.17 0.58 -15.98
CA PHE A 234 12.62 0.73 -17.33
C PHE A 234 11.99 -0.57 -17.82
N ASP A 235 12.71 -1.69 -17.75
CA ASP A 235 12.20 -2.99 -18.20
C ASP A 235 10.95 -3.43 -17.43
N ALA A 236 10.95 -3.23 -16.10
CA ALA A 236 9.82 -3.56 -15.24
C ALA A 236 8.57 -2.72 -15.57
N LEU A 237 8.75 -1.46 -15.95
CA LEU A 237 7.67 -0.57 -16.39
C LEU A 237 7.17 -0.95 -17.79
N MET A 238 8.07 -1.26 -18.73
CA MET A 238 7.67 -1.70 -20.08
C MET A 238 6.89 -3.02 -20.08
N GLN A 239 7.11 -3.90 -19.10
CA GLN A 239 6.30 -5.12 -18.92
C GLN A 239 4.83 -4.84 -18.60
N LEU A 240 4.50 -3.65 -18.10
CA LEU A 240 3.12 -3.24 -17.82
C LEU A 240 2.30 -2.96 -19.08
N LYS A 241 2.95 -2.90 -20.25
CA LYS A 241 2.29 -2.78 -21.56
C LYS A 241 1.20 -3.82 -21.80
N GLN A 242 1.32 -5.00 -21.22
CA GLN A 242 0.28 -6.03 -21.32
C GLN A 242 -1.09 -5.57 -20.79
N TYR A 243 -1.15 -4.50 -19.99
CA TYR A 243 -2.36 -3.95 -19.40
C TYR A 243 -2.97 -2.76 -20.18
N GLU A 244 -2.40 -2.35 -21.31
CA GLU A 244 -2.85 -1.18 -22.10
C GLU A 244 -4.38 -1.18 -22.37
N ASN A 245 -4.99 -2.36 -22.54
CA ASN A 245 -6.43 -2.48 -22.84
C ASN A 245 -7.33 -2.71 -21.61
N SER A 246 -6.77 -2.89 -20.41
CA SER A 246 -7.54 -3.28 -19.21
C SER A 246 -7.29 -2.40 -17.98
N PHE A 247 -6.32 -1.48 -18.04
CA PHE A 247 -5.91 -0.71 -16.86
C PHE A 247 -6.91 0.37 -16.43
N GLN A 248 -7.76 0.88 -17.33
CA GLN A 248 -8.53 2.11 -17.10
C GLN A 248 -9.42 2.06 -15.85
N GLN A 249 -10.04 0.91 -15.57
CA GLN A 249 -10.89 0.71 -14.38
C GLN A 249 -10.21 -0.10 -13.28
N ALA A 250 -8.95 -0.51 -13.48
CA ALA A 250 -8.22 -1.35 -12.56
C ALA A 250 -7.70 -0.54 -11.37
N TYR A 251 -8.35 -0.70 -10.22
CA TYR A 251 -8.03 0.08 -9.03
C TYR A 251 -6.58 -0.15 -8.56
N PHE A 252 -6.11 -1.40 -8.51
CA PHE A 252 -4.76 -1.75 -8.11
C PHE A 252 -3.70 -1.12 -9.04
N PHE A 253 -3.91 -1.20 -10.35
CA PHE A 253 -3.00 -0.59 -11.32
C PHE A 253 -2.95 0.93 -11.17
N ASN A 254 -4.11 1.57 -11.06
CA ASN A 254 -4.23 3.02 -10.89
C ASN A 254 -3.51 3.47 -9.61
N LEU A 255 -3.70 2.73 -8.51
CA LEU A 255 -3.07 3.00 -7.23
C LEU A 255 -1.54 2.94 -7.31
N PHE A 256 -0.99 1.93 -7.99
CA PHE A 256 0.45 1.83 -8.24
C PHE A 256 0.95 3.03 -9.05
N MET A 257 0.35 3.31 -10.22
CA MET A 257 0.79 4.41 -11.07
C MET A 257 0.71 5.77 -10.36
N ASP A 258 -0.33 5.98 -9.54
CA ASP A 258 -0.51 7.21 -8.78
C ASP A 258 0.55 7.40 -7.71
N SER A 259 0.88 6.31 -6.99
CA SER A 259 1.93 6.34 -5.97
C SER A 259 3.33 6.55 -6.57
N LYS A 260 3.55 6.09 -7.80
CA LYS A 260 4.88 6.04 -8.43
C LYS A 260 5.17 7.13 -9.45
N ALA A 261 4.17 7.88 -9.91
CA ALA A 261 4.34 8.82 -11.01
C ALA A 261 5.48 9.83 -10.79
N ASP A 262 5.58 10.41 -9.59
CA ASP A 262 6.66 11.35 -9.25
C ASP A 262 8.04 10.68 -9.19
N GLU A 263 8.12 9.50 -8.60
CA GLU A 263 9.37 8.76 -8.47
C GLU A 263 9.89 8.32 -9.85
N ILE A 264 9.01 7.76 -10.69
CA ILE A 264 9.32 7.41 -12.09
C ILE A 264 9.80 8.65 -12.85
N PHE A 265 9.08 9.76 -12.74
CA PHE A 265 9.48 11.00 -13.40
C PHE A 265 10.89 11.43 -12.99
N ASN A 266 11.16 11.49 -11.67
CA ASN A 266 12.44 11.96 -11.14
C ASN A 266 13.61 11.03 -11.48
N ILE A 267 13.40 9.71 -11.53
CA ILE A 267 14.43 8.74 -11.90
C ILE A 267 14.95 8.98 -13.33
N PHE A 268 14.03 9.22 -14.27
CA PHE A 268 14.35 9.35 -15.70
C PHE A 268 14.55 10.80 -16.16
N ASN A 269 14.11 11.79 -15.37
CA ASN A 269 14.41 13.20 -15.60
C ASN A 269 15.85 13.55 -15.19
N SER A 270 16.80 12.86 -15.80
CA SER A 270 18.23 12.96 -15.52
C SER A 270 19.01 13.03 -16.83
N GLY A 271 20.19 13.65 -16.82
CA GLY A 271 21.04 13.78 -18.02
C GLY A 271 21.73 12.49 -18.46
N ASN A 272 21.70 11.43 -17.64
CA ASN A 272 22.31 10.14 -17.97
C ASN A 272 21.32 8.99 -17.67
N ASN A 273 20.72 8.46 -18.73
CA ASN A 273 19.86 7.29 -18.70
C ASN A 273 20.52 6.06 -19.36
N GLY A 274 21.84 6.11 -19.60
CA GLY A 274 22.57 5.06 -20.30
C GLY A 274 21.98 4.79 -21.70
N GLY A 275 21.83 3.51 -22.06
CA GLY A 275 21.25 3.08 -23.34
C GLY A 275 19.72 3.01 -23.38
N ILE A 276 19.02 3.60 -22.42
CA ILE A 276 17.56 3.54 -22.35
C ILE A 276 16.95 4.47 -23.40
N VAL A 277 16.04 3.94 -24.21
CA VAL A 277 15.26 4.72 -25.17
C VAL A 277 14.11 5.40 -24.44
N LEU A 278 14.35 6.60 -23.90
CA LEU A 278 13.37 7.33 -23.09
C LEU A 278 12.06 7.63 -23.87
N GLY A 279 12.13 7.71 -25.20
CA GLY A 279 10.95 7.85 -26.06
C GLY A 279 9.95 6.71 -25.91
N ASP A 280 10.43 5.47 -25.76
CA ASP A 280 9.56 4.30 -25.61
C ASP A 280 8.82 4.34 -24.27
N LEU A 281 9.55 4.63 -23.19
CA LEU A 281 8.95 4.80 -21.86
C LEU A 281 7.95 5.96 -21.85
N LYS A 282 8.28 7.08 -22.50
CA LYS A 282 7.38 8.22 -22.61
C LYS A 282 6.06 7.84 -23.26
N ASN A 283 6.11 7.15 -24.40
CA ASN A 283 4.90 6.72 -25.10
C ASN A 283 4.06 5.78 -24.23
N GLU A 284 4.72 4.82 -23.57
CA GLU A 284 4.05 3.87 -22.68
C GLU A 284 3.39 4.57 -21.48
N MET A 285 4.07 5.52 -20.83
CA MET A 285 3.53 6.24 -19.67
C MET A 285 2.38 7.18 -20.04
N ILE A 286 2.36 7.73 -21.25
CA ILE A 286 1.22 8.51 -21.77
C ILE A 286 -0.02 7.61 -21.90
N ILE A 287 0.16 6.36 -22.34
CA ILE A 287 -0.94 5.40 -22.47
C ILE A 287 -1.41 4.93 -21.09
N LEU A 288 -0.49 4.44 -20.24
CA LEU A 288 -0.82 3.80 -18.96
C LEU A 288 -1.16 4.79 -17.83
N SER A 289 -0.73 6.04 -17.93
CA SER A 289 -0.98 7.08 -16.92
C SER A 289 -1.24 8.44 -17.56
N PRO A 290 -2.32 8.57 -18.35
CA PRO A 290 -2.58 9.74 -19.19
C PRO A 290 -2.74 11.03 -18.38
N LYS A 291 -3.27 10.94 -17.16
CA LYS A 291 -3.43 12.09 -16.25
C LYS A 291 -2.11 12.74 -15.80
N ASN A 292 -0.99 12.03 -15.96
CA ASN A 292 0.34 12.52 -15.59
C ASN A 292 1.13 13.06 -16.79
N THR A 293 0.55 13.04 -18.00
CA THR A 293 1.22 13.43 -19.25
C THR A 293 1.74 14.85 -19.22
N GLU A 294 0.90 15.85 -18.94
CA GLU A 294 1.30 17.26 -18.97
C GLU A 294 2.22 17.61 -17.79
N ALA A 295 1.90 17.10 -16.60
CA ALA A 295 2.62 17.43 -15.39
C ALA A 295 4.01 16.80 -15.32
N ARG A 296 4.21 15.62 -15.94
CA ARG A 296 5.40 14.77 -15.81
C ARG A 296 5.96 14.31 -17.16
N TRP A 297 5.28 13.42 -17.89
CA TRP A 297 5.87 12.68 -19.02
C TRP A 297 6.34 13.58 -20.17
N ASN A 298 5.62 14.66 -20.47
CA ASN A 298 6.03 15.63 -21.48
C ASN A 298 7.21 16.50 -21.07
N LYS A 299 7.56 16.53 -19.79
CA LYS A 299 8.67 17.32 -19.25
C LYS A 299 10.00 16.56 -19.23
N TRP A 300 10.01 15.27 -19.57
CA TRP A 300 11.26 14.55 -19.78
C TRP A 300 12.08 15.18 -20.90
N LYS A 301 13.30 15.57 -20.57
CA LYS A 301 14.28 16.07 -21.53
C LYS A 301 14.83 14.87 -22.31
N GLN A 302 14.76 14.96 -23.64
CA GLN A 302 15.41 13.98 -24.53
C GLN A 302 16.92 14.15 -24.52
#